data_AF-A0A2A4IU50-F1
#
_entry.id   AF-A0A2A4IU50-F1
#
_cell.length_a   1.000
_cell.length_b   1.000
_cell.length_c   1.000
_cell.angle_alpha   90.00
_cell.angle_beta   90.00
_cell.angle_gamma   90.00
#
_symmetry.space_group_name_H-M   'P 1'
#
loop_
_entity.id
_entity.type
_entity.pdbx_description
1 polymer ?
#
loop_
_entity_poly.entity_id
_entity_poly.type
_entity_poly.pdbx_seq_one_letter_code
_entity_poly.pdbx_strand_id
1 'polypeptide(L)'
;CVLTLNKDFGSPGPVFIRNGAFLEANTAGGNITLGRSEVVTIACPGHNRKVVLGEVTSAYDTMEAHCIVDKTFRVDRRIMYFKDIKCNTQPWFTAQEYPETCHEHTSMMYQ
;
A
#
# COMPACT_ATOMS: atom_id res chain seq x y z
N CYS A 1 -12.46 -0.43 6.23
CA CYS A 1 -11.99 -0.59 4.85
C CYS A 1 -11.59 -2.03 4.62
N VAL A 2 -11.84 -2.56 3.42
CA VAL A 2 -11.50 -3.94 3.02
C VAL A 2 -10.79 -3.86 1.67
N LEU A 3 -9.53 -4.29 1.66
CA LEU A 3 -8.66 -4.25 0.49
C LEU A 3 -8.26 -5.67 0.06
N THR A 4 -8.23 -5.89 -1.24
CA THR A 4 -7.71 -7.14 -1.83
C THR A 4 -6.42 -6.85 -2.59
N LEU A 5 -5.38 -7.66 -2.31
CA LEU A 5 -4.02 -7.49 -2.84
C LEU A 5 -3.96 -7.37 -4.38
N ASN A 6 -4.85 -8.06 -5.10
CA ASN A 6 -4.84 -8.13 -6.56
C ASN A 6 -5.65 -7.02 -7.28
N LYS A 7 -6.40 -6.18 -6.54
CA LYS A 7 -7.34 -5.22 -7.16
C LYS A 7 -7.19 -3.80 -6.65
N ASP A 8 -6.80 -3.65 -5.39
CA ASP A 8 -6.91 -2.36 -4.71
C ASP A 8 -5.56 -1.65 -4.56
N PHE A 9 -4.48 -2.23 -5.09
CA PHE A 9 -3.13 -1.67 -5.02
C PHE A 9 -2.74 -1.07 -6.37
N GLY A 10 -2.35 0.21 -6.34
CA GLY A 10 -1.89 0.91 -7.53
C GLY A 10 -0.54 0.40 -8.02
N SER A 11 -0.26 0.56 -9.32
CA SER A 11 1.05 0.34 -9.92
C SER A 11 1.55 1.62 -10.61
N PRO A 12 2.79 2.08 -10.38
CA PRO A 12 3.78 1.53 -9.44
C PRO A 12 3.35 1.66 -7.97
N GLY A 13 3.44 0.56 -7.22
CA GLY A 13 2.91 0.45 -5.85
C GLY A 13 3.84 1.07 -4.81
N PRO A 14 3.33 1.89 -3.87
CA PRO A 14 4.04 2.28 -2.67
C PRO A 14 4.24 1.11 -1.71
N VAL A 15 5.14 1.30 -0.76
CA VAL A 15 5.21 0.50 0.46
C VAL A 15 4.15 1.02 1.43
N PHE A 16 3.35 0.13 2.00
CA PHE A 16 2.34 0.49 2.98
C PHE A 16 2.73 -0.05 4.36
N ILE A 17 2.73 0.82 5.38
CA ILE A 17 3.15 0.49 6.74
C ILE A 17 1.99 0.74 7.70
N ARG A 18 1.71 -0.23 8.56
CA ARG A 18 0.73 -0.15 9.65
C ARG A 18 1.43 -0.49 10.97
N ASN A 19 1.35 0.41 11.94
CA ASN A 19 1.95 0.23 13.28
C ASN A 19 3.44 -0.15 13.24
N GLY A 20 4.20 0.43 12.29
CA GLY A 20 5.63 0.18 12.12
C GLY A 20 6.01 -1.12 11.40
N ALA A 21 5.03 -1.93 11.00
CA ALA A 21 5.23 -3.14 10.21
C ALA A 21 4.61 -2.99 8.81
N PHE A 22 5.03 -3.84 7.86
CA PHE A 22 4.43 -3.88 6.54
C PHE A 22 2.93 -4.19 6.62
N LEU A 23 2.16 -3.64 5.69
CA LEU A 23 0.73 -3.87 5.62
C LEU A 23 0.46 -5.28 5.07
N GLU A 24 0.06 -6.17 5.96
CA GLU A 24 -0.20 -7.58 5.62
C GLU A 24 -1.69 -7.93 5.70
N ALA A 25 -2.09 -8.96 4.95
CA ALA A 25 -3.42 -9.54 5.04
C ALA A 25 -3.69 -10.06 6.45
N ASN A 26 -4.86 -9.73 7.00
CA ASN A 26 -5.24 -10.05 8.37
C ASN A 26 -6.55 -10.84 8.46
N THR A 27 -6.97 -11.44 7.34
CA THR A 27 -8.15 -12.30 7.25
C THR A 27 -7.78 -13.62 6.59
N ALA A 28 -8.52 -14.68 6.94
CA ALA A 28 -8.31 -16.00 6.35
C ALA A 28 -8.50 -16.03 4.82
N GLY A 29 -9.26 -15.08 4.25
CA GLY A 29 -9.46 -14.93 2.81
C GLY A 29 -8.39 -14.11 2.09
N GLY A 30 -7.29 -13.74 2.76
CA GLY A 30 -6.20 -12.96 2.15
C GLY A 30 -6.52 -11.48 1.93
N ASN A 31 -7.61 -10.98 2.52
CA ASN A 31 -7.94 -9.55 2.50
C ASN A 31 -7.26 -8.82 3.66
N ILE A 32 -7.05 -7.52 3.46
CA ILE A 32 -6.62 -6.59 4.49
C ILE A 32 -7.85 -5.81 4.97
N THR A 33 -8.09 -5.85 6.27
CA THR A 33 -9.17 -5.10 6.92
C THR A 33 -8.60 -4.03 7.83
N LEU A 34 -9.18 -2.83 7.74
CA LEU A 34 -8.80 -1.65 8.52
C LEU A 34 -10.07 -1.05 9.15
N GLY A 35 -9.99 -0.66 10.41
CA GLY A 35 -11.03 0.09 11.10
C GLY A 35 -11.22 1.48 10.50
N ARG A 36 -12.38 2.09 10.77
CA ARG A 36 -12.63 3.49 10.40
C ARG A 36 -11.62 4.37 11.14
N SER A 37 -11.06 5.35 10.42
CA SER A 37 -10.00 6.25 10.88
C SER A 37 -8.66 5.58 11.18
N GLU A 38 -8.52 4.27 10.95
CA GLU A 38 -7.21 3.60 11.03
C GLU A 38 -6.25 4.19 9.98
N VAL A 39 -5.00 4.34 10.38
CA VAL A 39 -3.96 5.02 9.61
C VAL A 39 -3.02 4.00 9.01
N VAL A 40 -2.75 4.18 7.71
CA VAL A 40 -1.71 3.46 6.98
C VAL A 40 -0.74 4.51 6.44
N THR A 41 0.55 4.31 6.71
CA THR A 41 1.61 5.14 6.13
C THR A 41 1.91 4.66 4.73
N ILE A 42 1.86 5.57 3.77
CA ILE A 42 2.29 5.39 2.38
C ILE A 42 3.76 5.83 2.32
N ALA A 43 4.64 5.00 1.77
CA ALA A 43 6.03 5.33 1.57
C ALA A 43 6.49 4.97 0.14
N CYS A 44 7.16 5.91 -0.52
CA CYS A 44 7.81 5.72 -1.81
C CYS A 44 9.32 5.84 -1.61
N PRO A 45 10.02 4.75 -1.20
CA PRO A 45 11.44 4.81 -0.90
C PRO A 45 12.31 5.01 -2.15
N GLY A 46 13.37 5.81 -2.00
CA GLY A 46 14.38 6.06 -3.04
C GLY A 46 14.56 7.53 -3.41
N HIS A 47 15.60 7.84 -4.18
CA HIS A 47 15.90 9.21 -4.59
C HIS A 47 14.85 9.76 -5.56
N ASN A 48 14.36 10.99 -5.31
CA ASN A 48 13.32 11.67 -6.09
C ASN A 48 12.04 10.85 -6.30
N ARG A 49 11.71 9.97 -5.35
CA ARG A 49 10.45 9.24 -5.32
C ARG A 49 9.39 10.06 -4.59
N LYS A 50 8.19 10.08 -5.15
CA LYS A 50 7.07 10.91 -4.67
C LYS A 50 5.79 10.11 -4.70
N VAL A 51 4.96 10.33 -3.69
CA VAL A 51 3.59 9.81 -3.65
C VAL A 51 2.77 10.55 -4.70
N VAL A 52 2.04 9.79 -5.52
CA VAL A 52 1.11 10.27 -6.54
C VAL A 52 -0.31 9.92 -6.10
N LEU A 53 -1.18 10.92 -6.12
CA LEU A 53 -2.59 10.82 -5.74
C LEU A 53 -3.45 11.03 -6.99
N GLY A 54 -3.87 9.94 -7.63
CA GLY A 54 -4.51 9.97 -8.95
C GLY A 54 -3.54 10.47 -10.01
N GLU A 55 -3.78 11.67 -10.55
CA GLU A 55 -2.93 12.32 -11.56
C GLU A 55 -1.98 13.37 -10.97
N VAL A 56 -2.03 13.61 -9.66
CA VAL A 56 -1.25 14.68 -9.01
C VAL A 56 -0.07 14.09 -8.25
N THR A 57 1.14 14.51 -8.62
CA THR A 57 2.36 14.18 -7.87
C THR A 57 2.48 15.10 -6.67
N SER A 58 2.61 14.53 -5.48
CA SER A 58 2.85 15.29 -4.25
C SER A 58 4.32 15.69 -4.12
N ALA A 59 4.60 16.61 -3.21
CA ALA A 59 5.98 16.97 -2.84
C ALA A 59 6.64 15.96 -1.88
N TYR A 60 5.89 14.98 -1.38
CA TYR A 60 6.30 14.10 -0.29
C TYR A 60 6.59 12.68 -0.80
N ASP A 61 7.57 12.04 -0.17
CA ASP A 61 7.88 10.62 -0.34
C ASP A 61 7.08 9.73 0.64
N THR A 62 6.50 10.34 1.67
CA THR A 62 5.72 9.69 2.72
C THR A 62 4.45 10.46 3.02
N MET A 63 3.33 9.77 3.20
CA MET A 63 2.03 10.37 3.51
C MET A 63 1.17 9.43 4.36
N GLU A 64 0.17 9.97 5.06
CA GLU A 64 -0.80 9.15 5.80
C GLU A 64 -2.09 8.97 5.01
N ALA A 65 -2.59 7.73 4.97
CA ALA A 65 -3.90 7.37 4.47
C ALA A 65 -4.80 6.95 5.62
N HIS A 66 -5.92 7.65 5.80
CA HIS A 66 -6.91 7.32 6.82
C HIS A 66 -8.08 6.60 6.19
N CYS A 67 -8.42 5.41 6.68
CA CYS A 67 -9.59 4.68 6.22
C CYS A 67 -10.88 5.46 6.52
N ILE A 68 -11.74 5.65 5.51
CA ILE A 68 -13.09 6.20 5.71
C ILE A 68 -14.10 5.05 5.75
N VAL A 69 -14.28 4.37 4.61
CA VAL A 69 -15.24 3.28 4.40
C VAL A 69 -14.83 2.49 3.16
N ASP A 70 -15.12 1.18 3.14
CA ASP A 70 -14.84 0.27 2.00
C ASP A 70 -13.42 0.37 1.45
N LYS A 71 -13.22 1.02 0.31
CA LYS A 71 -11.92 1.17 -0.37
C LYS A 71 -11.47 2.63 -0.43
N THR A 72 -12.14 3.49 0.33
CA THR A 72 -12.03 4.93 0.25
C THR A 72 -11.24 5.47 1.43
N PHE A 73 -10.24 6.29 1.12
CA PHE A 73 -9.30 6.82 2.08
C PHE A 73 -9.22 8.33 1.97
N ARG A 74 -8.95 8.97 3.11
CA ARG A 74 -8.50 10.35 3.16
C ARG A 74 -6.98 10.37 3.14
N VAL A 75 -6.39 11.01 2.13
CA VAL A 75 -4.93 11.24 2.04
C VAL A 75 -4.73 12.74 1.88
N ASP A 76 -4.01 13.36 2.82
CA ASP A 76 -4.00 14.82 2.98
C ASP A 76 -5.44 15.38 3.06
N ARG A 77 -5.85 16.23 2.11
CA ARG A 77 -7.19 16.86 2.02
C ARG A 77 -8.08 16.22 0.96
N ARG A 78 -7.70 15.06 0.43
CA ARG A 78 -8.41 14.39 -0.68
C ARG A 78 -9.06 13.11 -0.21
N ILE A 79 -10.24 12.82 -0.74
CA ILE A 79 -10.94 11.54 -0.59
C ILE A 79 -10.82 10.79 -1.90
N MET A 80 -10.26 9.58 -1.87
CA MET A 80 -9.94 8.81 -3.06
C MET A 80 -9.97 7.31 -2.80
N TYR A 81 -9.98 6.51 -3.88
CA TYR A 81 -9.81 5.07 -3.75
C TYR A 81 -8.36 4.72 -3.45
N PHE A 82 -8.15 3.67 -2.67
CA PHE A 82 -6.81 3.20 -2.29
C PHE A 82 -5.93 2.89 -3.51
N LYS A 83 -6.53 2.33 -4.58
CA LYS A 83 -5.85 1.98 -5.85
C LYS A 83 -5.25 3.19 -6.60
N ASP A 84 -5.73 4.39 -6.29
CA ASP A 84 -5.30 5.62 -6.95
C ASP A 84 -4.04 6.21 -6.26
N ILE A 85 -3.56 5.59 -5.18
CA ILE A 85 -2.33 5.94 -4.47
C ILE A 85 -1.18 5.15 -5.09
N LYS A 86 -0.18 5.86 -5.61
CA LYS A 86 0.94 5.29 -6.36
C LYS A 86 2.25 5.99 -6.02
N CYS A 87 3.36 5.44 -6.48
CA CYS A 87 4.61 6.19 -6.60
C CYS A 87 4.78 6.72 -8.03
N ASN A 88 5.46 7.85 -8.18
CA ASN A 88 5.80 8.44 -9.49
C ASN A 88 6.70 7.54 -10.36
N THR A 89 7.34 6.55 -9.75
CA THR A 89 8.15 5.54 -10.42
C THR A 89 8.19 4.30 -9.54
N GLN A 90 8.49 3.13 -10.11
CA GLN A 90 8.70 1.91 -9.35
C GLN A 90 9.72 2.14 -8.22
N PRO A 91 9.33 1.97 -6.94
CA PRO A 91 10.28 1.96 -5.85
C PRO A 91 11.17 0.73 -5.99
N TRP A 92 12.45 0.89 -5.67
CA TRP A 92 13.33 -0.25 -5.45
C TRP A 92 13.18 -0.62 -3.98
N PHE A 93 12.68 -1.82 -3.71
CA PHE A 93 12.67 -2.40 -2.36
C PHE A 93 13.18 -3.83 -2.46
N THR A 94 13.91 -4.27 -1.45
CA THR A 94 14.37 -5.64 -1.32
C THR A 94 13.36 -6.36 -0.44
N ALA A 95 12.49 -7.17 -1.04
CA ALA A 95 11.63 -8.08 -0.30
C ALA A 95 12.49 -9.16 0.37
N GLN A 96 12.25 -9.44 1.65
CA GLN A 96 12.96 -10.51 2.36
C GLN A 96 12.33 -11.85 1.96
N GLU A 97 13.13 -12.72 1.34
CA GLU A 97 12.68 -14.05 0.90
C GLU A 97 12.54 -14.97 2.13
N TYR A 98 11.32 -15.46 2.40
CA TYR A 98 11.09 -16.51 3.41
C TYR A 98 11.13 -17.89 2.74
N PRO A 99 11.62 -18.94 3.43
CA PRO A 99 11.76 -20.29 2.88
C PRO A 99 10.44 -21.04 2.68
N GLU A 100 9.29 -20.36 2.79
CA GLU A 100 7.99 -20.98 2.55
C GLU A 100 7.59 -20.83 1.09
N THR A 101 7.32 -21.96 0.45
CA THR A 101 6.91 -22.07 -0.94
C THR A 101 5.41 -21.90 -1.07
N CYS A 102 4.95 -21.02 -1.98
CA CYS A 102 3.58 -21.13 -2.47
C CYS A 102 3.40 -22.44 -3.24
N HIS A 103 2.18 -22.96 -3.26
CA HIS A 103 1.78 -24.28 -3.79
C HIS A 103 2.13 -24.53 -5.29
N GLU A 104 2.81 -23.60 -5.96
CA GLU A 104 3.25 -23.69 -7.36
C GLU A 104 4.66 -23.09 -7.61
N HIS A 105 5.66 -23.44 -6.78
CA HIS A 105 7.08 -23.09 -7.02
C HIS A 105 7.33 -21.59 -7.32
N THR A 106 6.57 -20.71 -6.68
CA THR A 106 6.86 -19.28 -6.66
C THR A 106 7.21 -18.91 -5.23
N SER A 107 8.39 -18.31 -5.04
CA SER A 107 8.78 -17.75 -3.74
C SER A 107 7.72 -16.74 -3.31
N MET A 108 7.26 -16.81 -2.06
CA MET A 108 6.45 -15.75 -1.49
C MET A 108 7.30 -14.48 -1.38
N MET A 109 7.12 -13.56 -2.31
CA MET A 109 7.63 -12.20 -2.21
C MET A 109 6.52 -11.33 -1.61
N TYR A 110 6.61 -11.05 -0.31
CA TYR A 110 5.84 -9.96 0.29
C TYR A 110 6.63 -8.65 0.17
N GLN A 111 5.93 -7.58 -0.21
CA GLN A 111 6.49 -6.24 -0.46
C GLN A 111 6.71 -5.46 0.83
#